data_AF-A0A4Q5PUT8-F1
#
_entry.id   AF-A0A4Q5PUT8-F1
#
_cell.length_a   1.000
_cell.length_b   1.000
_cell.length_c   1.000
_cell.angle_alpha   90.00
_cell.angle_beta   90.00
_cell.angle_gamma   90.00
#
_symmetry.space_group_name_H-M   'P 1'
#
loop_
_entity.id
_entity.type
_entity.pdbx_description
1 polymer ?
#
loop_
_entity_poly.entity_id
_entity_poly.type
_entity_poly.pdbx_seq_one_letter_code
_entity_poly.pdbx_strand_id
1 'polypeptide(L)'
;SGELSDSQLRYAIEDVKVLLPLREKLRQLIIDDKLVRVAKLEFDCCIAVSEMELNGCKLDQEKWMGIQNIIEKKHEELSQDIQKNLSASSNQLSLFEGFASININSSSQLVEALNNMGILIKDSSEKTLIEHKGRHEVIDKILEYRGLQKALSSYGKNIIEHINSHTKRIHADFNQLRTDTGRFSCSNPNLQQIPATEEYRSCFVADTGNKLVIADYSQVELRILAELSKDVQFIRAFESGEDLHKATASSMFGVPIDEVTKEMRTQAKSINFGLAYGRGAGSLSLQINTSIEEAKQLINIYFQVYSGIKNWLYRAGQDAIKNEYSRTLSNRLRKYSFDKSIRSEVATIDRQGKNSPIQGTSADITKQALILISKSIKGTPVKLINTVHDEIILEAPLDKAEWAAKQLEEDMINAAKIYMKKVPIVVDVHIADYWKK
;
A
#
# COMPACT_ATOMS: atom_id res chain seq x y z
N SER A 1 -35.71 19.58 16.88
CA SER A 1 -36.04 18.45 16.00
C SER A 1 -37.54 18.46 15.79
N GLY A 2 -38.01 18.49 14.54
CA GLY A 2 -39.45 18.40 14.23
C GLY A 2 -39.99 16.98 14.41
N GLU A 3 -41.31 16.83 14.41
CA GLU A 3 -41.96 15.51 14.37
C GLU A 3 -41.62 14.79 13.05
N LEU A 4 -41.32 13.50 13.14
CA LEU A 4 -41.05 12.68 11.96
C LEU A 4 -42.35 12.50 11.17
N SER A 5 -42.27 12.57 9.84
CA SER A 5 -43.42 12.28 8.98
C SER A 5 -43.82 10.79 9.07
N ASP A 6 -45.07 10.47 8.72
CA ASP A 6 -45.54 9.08 8.63
C ASP A 6 -44.72 8.22 7.66
N SER A 7 -44.13 8.83 6.63
CA SER A 7 -43.21 8.13 5.71
C SER A 7 -41.87 7.82 6.38
N GLN A 8 -41.31 8.75 7.15
CA GLN A 8 -40.07 8.55 7.90
C GLN A 8 -40.25 7.50 9.00
N LEU A 9 -41.38 7.53 9.71
CA LEU A 9 -41.73 6.52 10.71
C LEU A 9 -41.89 5.13 10.08
N ARG A 10 -42.59 5.02 8.94
CA ARG A 10 -42.71 3.76 8.22
C ARG A 10 -41.36 3.21 7.76
N TYR A 11 -40.52 4.06 7.19
CA TYR A 11 -39.16 3.68 6.80
C TYR A 11 -38.34 3.14 7.99
N ALA A 12 -38.33 3.87 9.11
CA ALA A 12 -37.61 3.44 10.32
C ALA A 12 -38.14 2.10 10.88
N ILE A 13 -39.46 1.89 10.84
CA ILE A 13 -40.08 0.63 11.26
C ILE A 13 -39.67 -0.52 10.32
N GLU A 14 -39.72 -0.31 9.01
CA GLU A 14 -39.34 -1.32 8.03
C GLU A 14 -37.87 -1.70 8.12
N ASP A 15 -36.99 -0.71 8.28
CA ASP A 15 -35.55 -0.92 8.43
C ASP A 15 -35.27 -1.83 9.65
N VAL A 16 -35.84 -1.54 10.82
CA VAL A 16 -35.68 -2.38 12.02
C VAL A 16 -36.30 -3.77 11.85
N LYS A 17 -37.49 -3.87 11.23
CA LYS A 17 -38.20 -5.15 11.04
C LYS A 17 -37.40 -6.15 10.20
N VAL A 18 -36.69 -5.68 9.17
CA VAL A 18 -35.94 -6.57 8.25
C VAL A 18 -34.59 -6.97 8.83
N LEU A 19 -33.98 -6.15 9.69
CA LEU A 19 -32.64 -6.40 10.23
C LEU A 19 -32.53 -7.71 11.02
N LEU A 20 -33.51 -8.06 11.86
CA LEU A 20 -33.43 -9.29 12.67
C LEU A 20 -33.49 -10.57 11.81
N PRO A 21 -34.49 -10.75 10.91
CA PRO A 21 -34.49 -11.87 9.97
C PRO A 21 -33.24 -11.92 9.09
N LEU A 22 -32.77 -10.76 8.62
CA LEU A 22 -31.56 -10.67 7.81
C LEU A 22 -30.33 -11.12 8.60
N ARG A 23 -30.18 -10.69 9.86
CA ARG A 23 -29.09 -11.10 10.74
C ARG A 23 -29.02 -12.61 10.90
N GLU A 24 -30.14 -13.28 11.09
CA GLU A 24 -30.18 -14.73 11.26
C GLU A 24 -29.75 -15.46 9.98
N LYS A 25 -30.19 -14.98 8.80
CA LYS A 25 -29.73 -15.51 7.51
C LYS A 25 -28.24 -15.29 7.29
N LEU A 26 -27.74 -14.07 7.53
CA LEU A 26 -26.32 -13.75 7.39
C LEU A 26 -25.45 -14.52 8.38
N ARG A 27 -25.93 -14.74 9.61
CA ARG A 27 -25.22 -15.56 10.60
C ARG A 27 -25.05 -17.00 10.10
N GLN A 28 -26.09 -17.58 9.51
CA GLN A 28 -26.00 -18.93 8.94
C GLN A 28 -24.97 -18.98 7.80
N LEU A 29 -24.99 -18.01 6.88
CA LEU A 29 -23.98 -17.92 5.81
C LEU A 29 -22.55 -17.77 6.35
N ILE A 30 -22.36 -16.99 7.42
CA ILE A 30 -21.05 -16.85 8.09
C ILE A 30 -20.58 -18.20 8.65
N ILE A 31 -21.48 -19.00 9.22
CA ILE A 31 -21.15 -20.33 9.75
C ILE A 31 -20.80 -21.28 8.60
N ASP A 32 -21.64 -21.33 7.56
CA ASP A 32 -21.50 -22.23 6.42
C ASP A 32 -20.19 -21.96 5.65
N ASP A 33 -19.85 -20.68 5.43
CA ASP A 33 -18.59 -20.27 4.78
C ASP A 33 -17.38 -20.31 5.72
N LYS A 34 -17.55 -20.74 6.98
CA LYS A 34 -16.54 -20.83 8.05
C LYS A 34 -15.88 -19.47 8.38
N LEU A 35 -16.66 -18.40 8.33
CA LEU A 35 -16.21 -17.01 8.53
C LEU A 35 -16.38 -16.51 9.97
N VAL A 36 -16.81 -17.34 10.93
CA VAL A 36 -17.09 -16.91 12.31
C VAL A 36 -15.91 -16.14 12.93
N ARG A 37 -14.68 -16.63 12.78
CA ARG A 37 -13.47 -15.96 13.29
C ARG A 37 -13.25 -14.59 12.64
N VAL A 38 -13.48 -14.51 11.33
CA VAL A 38 -13.32 -13.28 10.54
C VAL A 38 -14.40 -12.28 10.91
N ALA A 39 -15.65 -12.70 10.99
CA ALA A 39 -16.76 -11.84 11.40
C ALA A 39 -16.52 -11.25 12.80
N LYS A 40 -16.06 -12.07 13.76
CA LYS A 40 -15.68 -11.59 15.09
C LYS A 40 -14.53 -10.58 15.04
N LEU A 41 -13.48 -10.85 14.26
CA LEU A 41 -12.38 -9.91 14.04
C LEU A 41 -12.90 -8.57 13.51
N GLU A 42 -13.81 -8.59 12.54
CA GLU A 42 -14.37 -7.36 11.99
C GLU A 42 -15.22 -6.59 13.03
N PHE A 43 -16.11 -7.28 13.75
CA PHE A 43 -16.96 -6.63 14.76
C PHE A 43 -16.13 -6.04 15.90
N ASP A 44 -15.13 -6.77 16.40
CA ASP A 44 -14.27 -6.30 17.48
C ASP A 44 -13.42 -5.10 17.02
N CYS A 45 -13.01 -5.07 15.75
CA CYS A 45 -12.17 -3.99 15.19
C CYS A 45 -12.93 -2.69 14.98
N CYS A 46 -14.27 -2.70 14.89
CA CYS A 46 -15.07 -1.49 14.68
C CYS A 46 -14.79 -0.41 15.74
N ILE A 47 -14.55 -0.80 17.00
CA ILE A 47 -14.27 0.14 18.09
C ILE A 47 -12.97 0.91 17.81
N ALA A 48 -11.89 0.20 17.48
CA ALA A 48 -10.60 0.82 17.18
C ALA A 48 -10.67 1.73 15.95
N VAL A 49 -11.46 1.36 14.95
CA VAL A 49 -11.71 2.18 13.75
C VAL A 49 -12.42 3.49 14.14
N SER A 50 -13.50 3.40 14.91
CA SER A 50 -14.22 4.59 15.38
C SER A 50 -13.35 5.49 16.27
N GLU A 51 -12.52 4.93 17.14
CA GLU A 51 -11.57 5.71 17.95
C GLU A 51 -10.57 6.46 17.07
N MET A 52 -10.01 5.79 16.06
CA MET A 52 -9.08 6.38 15.11
C MET A 52 -9.71 7.53 14.32
N GLU A 53 -10.90 7.33 13.78
CA GLU A 53 -11.68 8.35 13.06
C GLU A 53 -12.01 9.54 13.95
N LEU A 54 -12.44 9.31 15.19
CA LEU A 54 -12.80 10.37 16.15
C LEU A 54 -11.58 11.15 16.65
N ASN A 55 -10.41 10.52 16.78
CA ASN A 55 -9.20 11.19 17.24
C ASN A 55 -8.57 12.06 16.14
N GLY A 56 -8.49 11.53 14.91
CA GLY A 56 -7.94 12.24 13.75
C GLY A 56 -6.45 12.60 13.85
N CYS A 57 -5.90 13.12 12.74
CA CYS A 57 -4.49 13.51 12.61
C CYS A 57 -4.34 15.03 12.54
N LYS A 58 -3.31 15.58 13.19
CA LYS A 58 -2.98 17.01 13.09
C LYS A 58 -2.05 17.26 11.89
N LEU A 59 -2.36 18.29 11.11
CA LEU A 59 -1.57 18.71 9.96
C LEU A 59 -1.00 20.13 10.21
N ASP A 60 0.30 20.28 9.99
CA ASP A 60 0.99 21.56 9.91
C ASP A 60 0.69 22.21 8.54
N GLN A 61 -0.28 23.13 8.54
CA GLN A 61 -0.81 23.77 7.34
C GLN A 61 0.23 24.64 6.63
N GLU A 62 1.08 25.33 7.40
CA GLU A 62 2.10 26.22 6.83
C GLU A 62 3.16 25.41 6.08
N LYS A 63 3.65 24.32 6.69
CA LYS A 63 4.58 23.41 6.02
C LYS A 63 3.95 22.78 4.79
N TRP A 64 2.70 22.32 4.89
CA TRP A 64 2.01 21.72 3.75
C TRP A 64 1.90 22.69 2.57
N MET A 65 1.42 23.92 2.81
CA MET A 65 1.31 24.95 1.79
C MET A 65 2.67 25.34 1.20
N GLY A 66 3.71 25.40 2.02
CA GLY A 66 5.09 25.64 1.57
C GLY A 66 5.54 24.60 0.54
N ILE A 67 5.31 23.32 0.81
CA ILE A 67 5.62 22.21 -0.11
C ILE A 67 4.81 22.35 -1.40
N GLN A 68 3.50 22.57 -1.30
CA GLN A 68 2.65 22.71 -2.49
C GLN A 68 3.12 23.86 -3.40
N ASN A 69 3.49 25.01 -2.83
CA ASN A 69 3.97 26.14 -3.61
C ASN A 69 5.31 25.84 -4.31
N ILE A 70 6.22 25.10 -3.67
CA ILE A 70 7.48 24.66 -4.30
C ILE A 70 7.18 23.72 -5.48
N ILE A 71 6.28 22.77 -5.29
CA ILE A 71 5.91 21.79 -6.32
C ILE A 71 5.19 22.45 -7.49
N GLU A 72 4.25 23.36 -7.22
CA GLU A 72 3.58 24.15 -8.26
C GLU A 72 4.57 24.95 -9.10
N LYS A 73 5.50 25.66 -8.45
CA LYS A 73 6.53 26.43 -9.15
C LYS A 73 7.40 25.54 -10.04
N LYS A 74 7.90 24.41 -9.52
CA LYS A 74 8.67 23.44 -10.31
C LYS A 74 7.85 22.86 -11.46
N HIS A 75 6.57 22.56 -11.23
CA HIS A 75 5.69 22.04 -12.25
C HIS A 75 5.47 23.05 -13.38
N GLU A 76 5.30 24.34 -13.06
CA GLU A 76 5.22 25.42 -14.06
C GLU A 76 6.52 25.60 -14.84
N GLU A 77 7.67 25.60 -14.15
CA GLU A 77 8.99 25.68 -14.78
C GLU A 77 9.24 24.52 -15.75
N LEU A 78 8.95 23.28 -15.33
CA LEU A 78 9.03 22.10 -16.20
C LEU A 78 8.05 22.15 -17.36
N SER A 79 6.82 22.65 -17.13
CA SER A 79 5.82 22.81 -18.20
C SER A 79 6.34 23.73 -19.30
N GLN A 80 6.90 24.88 -18.93
CA GLN A 80 7.48 25.85 -19.86
C GLN A 80 8.68 25.27 -20.60
N ASP A 81 9.56 24.55 -19.91
CA ASP A 81 10.74 23.95 -20.52
C ASP A 81 10.37 22.82 -21.49
N ILE A 82 9.42 21.95 -21.13
CA ILE A 82 8.90 20.91 -22.04
C ILE A 82 8.26 21.57 -23.27
N GLN A 83 7.42 22.59 -23.07
CA GLN A 83 6.77 23.29 -24.18
C GLN A 83 7.79 23.95 -25.12
N LYS A 84 8.86 24.54 -24.58
CA LYS A 84 9.97 25.08 -25.37
C LYS A 84 10.69 24.00 -26.18
N ASN A 85 11.00 22.86 -25.57
CA ASN A 85 11.70 21.76 -26.26
C ASN A 85 10.84 21.11 -27.36
N LEU A 86 9.54 20.89 -27.10
CA LEU A 86 8.61 20.33 -28.07
C LEU A 86 8.35 21.30 -29.24
N SER A 87 8.23 22.59 -28.95
CA SER A 87 7.99 23.62 -29.97
C SER A 87 9.21 23.88 -30.86
N ALA A 88 10.43 23.78 -30.33
CA ALA A 88 11.66 23.91 -31.11
C ALA A 88 11.88 22.79 -32.14
N SER A 89 11.27 21.62 -31.93
CA SER A 89 11.35 20.47 -32.84
C SER A 89 10.16 20.34 -33.80
N SER A 90 9.10 21.11 -33.56
CA SER A 90 7.93 21.17 -34.42
C SER A 90 8.20 22.22 -35.51
N ASN A 91 8.58 21.80 -36.72
CA ASN A 91 8.76 22.67 -37.89
C ASN A 91 7.47 23.39 -38.37
N GLN A 92 6.40 23.41 -37.58
CA GLN A 92 5.25 24.28 -37.80
C GLN A 92 5.51 25.64 -37.17
N LEU A 93 6.29 26.46 -37.89
CA LEU A 93 6.15 27.91 -37.82
C LEU A 93 4.70 28.23 -38.23
N SER A 94 3.84 28.47 -37.25
CA SER A 94 2.62 29.23 -37.49
C SER A 94 3.05 30.57 -38.10
N LEU A 95 2.65 30.83 -39.34
CA LEU A 95 2.94 32.08 -40.07
C LEU A 95 2.34 33.32 -39.39
N PHE A 96 1.55 33.14 -38.33
CA PHE A 96 0.98 34.18 -37.50
C PHE A 96 1.26 33.84 -36.02
N GLU A 97 2.11 34.64 -35.39
CA GLU A 97 2.29 34.83 -33.93
C GLU A 97 1.77 33.71 -33.00
N GLY A 98 2.66 32.80 -32.60
CA GLY A 98 2.46 31.93 -31.44
C GLY A 98 2.93 30.49 -31.65
N PHE A 99 3.80 30.01 -30.77
CA PHE A 99 4.13 28.58 -30.67
C PHE A 99 2.83 27.80 -30.44
N ALA A 100 2.53 26.81 -31.29
CA ALA A 100 1.40 25.92 -31.04
C ALA A 100 1.58 25.28 -29.67
N SER A 101 0.75 25.66 -28.69
CA SER A 101 0.83 25.14 -27.33
C SER A 101 0.33 23.70 -27.32
N ILE A 102 1.27 22.75 -27.37
CA ILE A 102 0.94 21.33 -27.21
C ILE A 102 0.41 21.11 -25.79
N ASN A 103 -0.77 20.49 -25.67
CA ASN A 103 -1.28 20.10 -24.37
C ASN A 103 -0.50 18.87 -23.88
N ILE A 104 0.46 19.10 -22.99
CA ILE A 104 1.33 18.05 -22.39
C ILE A 104 0.51 16.96 -21.67
N ASN A 105 -0.70 17.29 -21.21
CA ASN A 105 -1.60 16.35 -20.54
C ASN A 105 -2.40 15.47 -21.52
N SER A 106 -2.41 15.81 -22.82
CA SER A 106 -3.11 15.02 -23.84
C SER A 106 -2.21 13.91 -24.37
N SER A 107 -2.58 12.66 -24.09
CA SER A 107 -1.80 11.48 -24.49
C SER A 107 -1.53 11.39 -25.99
N SER A 108 -2.49 11.79 -26.84
CA SER A 108 -2.35 11.76 -28.29
C SER A 108 -1.41 12.85 -28.80
N GLN A 109 -1.57 14.09 -28.32
CA GLN A 109 -0.72 15.21 -28.74
C GLN A 109 0.73 15.01 -28.27
N LEU A 110 0.93 14.42 -27.09
CA LEU A 110 2.25 14.11 -26.58
C LEU A 110 2.96 13.03 -27.42
N VAL A 111 2.24 11.97 -27.83
CA VAL A 111 2.80 10.93 -28.71
C VAL A 111 3.15 11.52 -30.07
N GLU A 112 2.29 12.35 -30.65
CA GLU A 112 2.54 13.02 -31.92
C GLU A 112 3.77 13.93 -31.85
N ALA A 113 3.87 14.74 -30.80
CA ALA A 113 5.01 15.63 -30.59
C ALA A 113 6.33 14.84 -30.41
N LEU A 114 6.32 13.75 -29.65
CA LEU A 114 7.50 12.90 -29.45
C LEU A 114 7.89 12.14 -30.75
N ASN A 115 6.91 11.65 -31.51
CA ASN A 115 7.16 11.02 -32.81
C ASN A 115 7.76 12.02 -33.80
N ASN A 116 7.30 13.28 -33.81
CA ASN A 116 7.86 14.35 -34.65
C ASN A 116 9.31 14.69 -34.28
N MET A 117 9.72 14.45 -33.03
CA MET A 117 11.11 14.56 -32.57
C MET A 117 11.99 13.35 -32.95
N GLY A 118 11.43 12.35 -33.65
CA GLY A 118 12.12 11.10 -33.97
C GLY A 118 12.06 10.05 -32.86
N ILE A 119 11.31 10.31 -31.78
CA ILE A 119 11.13 9.38 -30.65
C ILE A 119 9.87 8.55 -30.92
N LEU A 120 10.02 7.45 -31.65
CA LEU A 120 8.91 6.57 -32.01
C LEU A 120 8.38 5.81 -30.79
N ILE A 121 7.27 6.27 -30.22
CA ILE A 121 6.56 5.61 -29.11
C ILE A 121 5.15 5.21 -29.52
N LYS A 122 4.70 4.06 -29.02
CA LYS A 122 3.35 3.51 -29.32
C LYS A 122 2.26 4.15 -28.47
N ASP A 123 2.59 4.49 -27.23
CA ASP A 123 1.72 5.16 -26.29
C ASP A 123 2.55 6.02 -25.34
N SER A 124 1.88 6.93 -24.64
CA SER A 124 2.49 7.72 -23.58
C SER A 124 2.24 7.08 -22.21
N SER A 125 2.19 5.76 -22.08
CA SER A 125 2.11 5.12 -20.77
C SER A 125 3.44 5.29 -20.02
N GLU A 126 3.40 5.32 -18.69
CA GLU A 126 4.60 5.42 -17.86
C GLU A 126 5.59 4.29 -18.17
N LYS A 127 5.09 3.08 -18.46
CA LYS A 127 5.92 1.94 -18.87
C LYS A 127 6.71 2.22 -20.15
N THR A 128 6.04 2.68 -21.20
CA THR A 128 6.69 3.00 -22.48
C THR A 128 7.68 4.15 -22.33
N LEU A 129 7.35 5.18 -21.56
CA LEU A 129 8.27 6.29 -21.30
C LEU A 129 9.51 5.85 -20.51
N ILE A 130 9.35 4.97 -19.51
CA ILE A 130 10.48 4.41 -18.74
C ILE A 130 11.42 3.57 -19.63
N GLU A 131 10.88 2.81 -20.59
CA GLU A 131 11.71 2.04 -21.54
C GLU A 131 12.65 2.92 -22.40
N HIS A 132 12.34 4.22 -22.50
CA HIS A 132 13.13 5.21 -23.22
C HIS A 132 13.85 6.21 -22.30
N LYS A 133 13.82 5.99 -20.99
CA LYS A 133 14.49 6.83 -19.99
C LYS A 133 15.99 6.95 -20.29
N GLY A 134 16.55 8.15 -20.20
CA GLY A 134 17.96 8.42 -20.51
C GLY A 134 18.33 8.38 -22.00
N ARG A 135 17.39 8.09 -22.92
CA ARG A 135 17.62 8.24 -24.38
C ARG A 135 17.36 9.67 -24.85
N HIS A 136 16.45 10.38 -24.18
CA HIS A 136 16.13 11.77 -24.46
C HIS A 136 15.76 12.52 -23.18
N GLU A 137 16.41 13.66 -22.95
CA GLU A 137 16.18 14.53 -21.78
C GLU A 137 14.71 14.96 -21.65
N VAL A 138 14.00 15.14 -22.78
CA VAL A 138 12.57 15.51 -22.80
C VAL A 138 11.69 14.42 -22.18
N ILE A 139 12.04 13.14 -22.32
CA ILE A 139 11.27 12.03 -21.74
C ILE A 139 11.42 12.04 -20.20
N ASP A 140 12.64 12.28 -19.72
CA ASP A 140 12.91 12.36 -18.28
C ASP A 140 12.13 13.53 -17.65
N LYS A 141 12.10 14.68 -18.31
CA LYS A 141 11.30 15.86 -17.90
C LYS A 141 9.80 15.58 -17.92
N ILE A 142 9.27 14.88 -18.93
CA ILE A 142 7.86 14.49 -19.00
C ILE A 142 7.47 13.56 -17.84
N LEU A 143 8.34 12.59 -17.53
CA LEU A 143 8.13 11.68 -16.39
C LEU A 143 8.11 12.45 -15.07
N GLU A 144 9.03 13.39 -14.89
CA GLU A 144 9.07 14.26 -13.71
C GLU A 144 7.82 15.15 -13.63
N TYR A 145 7.44 15.83 -14.71
CA TYR A 145 6.24 16.67 -14.80
C TYR A 145 4.98 15.90 -14.39
N ARG A 146 4.79 14.68 -14.91
CA ARG A 146 3.65 13.82 -14.54
C ARG A 146 3.69 13.38 -13.09
N GLY A 147 4.89 13.13 -12.54
CA GLY A 147 5.09 12.85 -11.13
C GLY A 147 4.60 14.01 -10.25
N LEU A 148 5.03 15.24 -10.56
CA LEU A 148 4.60 16.45 -9.86
C LEU A 148 3.10 16.71 -10.02
N GLN A 149 2.55 16.55 -11.22
CA GLN A 149 1.12 16.71 -11.48
C GLN A 149 0.27 15.70 -10.66
N LYS A 150 0.72 14.45 -10.57
CA LYS A 150 0.09 13.43 -9.74
C LYS A 150 0.14 13.82 -8.26
N ALA A 151 1.26 14.37 -7.80
CA ALA A 151 1.41 14.85 -6.43
C ALA A 151 0.43 16.01 -6.12
N LEU A 152 0.31 16.98 -7.02
CA LEU A 152 -0.63 18.11 -6.89
C LEU A 152 -2.10 17.67 -6.94
N SER A 153 -2.44 16.71 -7.79
CA SER A 153 -3.83 16.23 -7.90
C SER A 153 -4.24 15.28 -6.78
N SER A 154 -3.32 14.43 -6.30
CA SER A 154 -3.61 13.42 -5.27
C SER A 154 -3.45 13.97 -3.85
N TYR A 155 -2.49 14.88 -3.64
CA TYR A 155 -2.12 15.45 -2.33
C TYR A 155 -1.95 16.97 -2.41
N GLY A 156 -2.84 17.63 -3.14
CA GLY A 156 -2.80 19.08 -3.35
C GLY A 156 -3.18 19.92 -2.13
N LYS A 157 -3.47 21.19 -2.40
CA LYS A 157 -3.94 22.16 -1.40
C LYS A 157 -5.28 21.76 -0.75
N ASN A 158 -6.10 20.95 -1.44
CA ASN A 158 -7.43 20.54 -0.99
C ASN A 158 -7.42 19.72 0.32
N ILE A 159 -6.29 19.11 0.72
CA ILE A 159 -6.24 18.39 2.00
C ILE A 159 -6.58 19.30 3.20
N ILE A 160 -6.31 20.60 3.08
CA ILE A 160 -6.57 21.60 4.11
C ILE A 160 -8.08 21.79 4.32
N GLU A 161 -8.88 21.59 3.27
CA GLU A 161 -10.35 21.66 3.34
C GLU A 161 -10.94 20.53 4.20
N HIS A 162 -10.19 19.44 4.39
CA HIS A 162 -10.57 18.33 5.27
C HIS A 162 -10.21 18.56 6.75
N ILE A 163 -9.60 19.70 7.10
CA ILE A 163 -9.32 20.04 8.50
C ILE A 163 -10.62 20.48 9.16
N ASN A 164 -11.05 19.74 10.18
CA ASN A 164 -12.24 20.08 10.94
C ASN A 164 -12.03 21.41 11.69
N SER A 165 -13.01 22.31 11.57
CA SER A 165 -12.92 23.67 12.13
C SER A 165 -12.87 23.71 13.66
N HIS A 166 -13.43 22.71 14.34
CA HIS A 166 -13.48 22.61 15.79
C HIS A 166 -12.26 21.90 16.37
N THR A 167 -11.91 20.73 15.84
CA THR A 167 -10.80 19.92 16.38
C THR A 167 -9.44 20.35 15.83
N LYS A 168 -9.40 21.08 14.71
CA LYS A 168 -8.19 21.41 13.93
C LYS A 168 -7.42 20.16 13.47
N ARG A 169 -8.11 19.04 13.31
CA ARG A 169 -7.56 17.75 12.87
C ARG A 169 -8.29 17.26 11.63
N ILE A 170 -7.63 16.37 10.88
CA ILE A 170 -8.18 15.64 9.76
C ILE A 170 -8.77 14.33 10.29
N HIS A 171 -10.06 14.10 10.05
CA HIS A 171 -10.79 12.91 10.45
C HIS A 171 -11.14 12.11 9.20
N ALA A 172 -10.22 11.27 8.76
CA ALA A 172 -10.40 10.45 7.56
C ALA A 172 -11.30 9.24 7.84
N ASP A 173 -12.06 8.79 6.84
CA ASP A 173 -12.91 7.60 6.93
C ASP A 173 -12.08 6.34 6.61
N PHE A 174 -12.08 5.37 7.52
CA PHE A 174 -11.42 4.08 7.36
C PHE A 174 -12.43 2.98 7.05
N ASN A 175 -12.67 2.78 5.75
CA ASN A 175 -13.64 1.81 5.27
C ASN A 175 -13.10 0.38 5.47
N GLN A 176 -13.64 -0.31 6.48
CA GLN A 176 -13.19 -1.63 6.93
C GLN A 176 -13.54 -2.79 5.98
N LEU A 177 -14.65 -2.68 5.24
CA LEU A 177 -15.25 -3.77 4.45
C LEU A 177 -15.28 -3.51 2.93
N ARG A 178 -14.47 -2.55 2.43
CA ARG A 178 -14.51 -2.14 1.01
C ARG A 178 -13.61 -2.95 0.08
N THR A 179 -12.50 -3.50 0.58
CA THR A 179 -11.49 -4.17 -0.25
C THR A 179 -11.62 -5.69 -0.20
N ASP A 180 -11.40 -6.36 -1.33
CA ASP A 180 -11.40 -7.84 -1.42
C ASP A 180 -10.32 -8.49 -0.55
N THR A 181 -9.23 -7.78 -0.29
CA THR A 181 -8.11 -8.28 0.51
C THR A 181 -8.38 -8.15 2.01
N GLY A 182 -9.43 -7.45 2.42
CA GLY A 182 -9.73 -7.17 3.83
C GLY A 182 -8.90 -6.02 4.41
N ARG A 183 -8.07 -5.33 3.61
CA ARG A 183 -7.40 -4.08 4.01
C ARG A 183 -8.42 -2.96 4.19
N PHE A 184 -8.10 -2.01 5.05
CA PHE A 184 -8.79 -0.73 5.06
C PHE A 184 -8.58 -0.01 3.73
N SER A 185 -9.59 0.70 3.27
CA SER A 185 -9.40 1.81 2.31
C SER A 185 -9.76 3.11 2.99
N CYS A 186 -9.00 4.17 2.72
CA CYS A 186 -9.17 5.46 3.36
C CYS A 186 -9.77 6.50 2.40
N SER A 187 -10.68 7.35 2.90
CA SER A 187 -11.31 8.44 2.15
C SER A 187 -11.53 9.68 3.01
N ASN A 188 -11.77 10.82 2.38
CA ASN A 188 -12.12 12.09 3.03
C ASN A 188 -11.16 12.60 4.12
N PRO A 189 -9.83 12.69 3.87
CA PRO A 189 -9.07 12.38 2.67
C PRO A 189 -8.35 11.03 2.76
N ASN A 190 -7.75 10.56 1.66
CA ASN A 190 -7.02 9.27 1.67
C ASN A 190 -5.63 9.39 2.33
N LEU A 191 -5.56 9.17 3.64
CA LEU A 191 -4.31 9.21 4.40
C LEU A 191 -3.36 8.03 4.14
N GLN A 192 -3.84 6.93 3.56
CA GLN A 192 -3.00 5.77 3.23
C GLN A 192 -2.10 6.00 2.03
N GLN A 193 -2.42 6.99 1.21
CA GLN A 193 -1.69 7.29 -0.02
C GLN A 193 -0.66 8.41 0.14
N ILE A 194 -0.61 9.09 1.29
CA ILE A 194 0.38 10.12 1.57
C ILE A 194 1.79 9.58 1.27
N PRO A 195 2.59 10.27 0.42
CA PRO A 195 3.91 9.80 0.04
C PRO A 195 4.78 9.49 1.26
N ALA A 196 5.59 8.44 1.16
CA ALA A 196 6.47 8.03 2.25
C ALA A 196 7.70 8.94 2.45
N THR A 197 7.82 10.02 1.68
CA THR A 197 8.92 10.97 1.81
C THR A 197 8.75 11.82 3.07
N GLU A 198 9.88 12.14 3.70
CA GLU A 198 9.90 12.99 4.90
C GLU A 198 9.26 14.36 4.66
N GLU A 199 9.40 14.90 3.44
CA GLU A 199 8.75 16.15 3.03
C GLU A 199 7.25 16.15 3.35
N TYR A 200 6.49 15.15 2.90
CA TYR A 200 5.05 15.10 3.13
C TYR A 200 4.69 14.60 4.53
N ARG A 201 5.36 13.56 5.03
CA ARG A 201 5.00 12.98 6.34
C ARG A 201 5.36 13.90 7.50
N SER A 202 6.39 14.74 7.36
CA SER A 202 6.76 15.73 8.40
C SER A 202 5.71 16.82 8.65
N CYS A 203 4.73 16.98 7.74
CA CYS A 203 3.59 17.85 7.97
C CYS A 203 2.57 17.25 8.95
N PHE A 204 2.53 15.94 9.12
CA PHE A 204 1.65 15.30 10.10
C PHE A 204 2.37 15.26 11.44
N VAL A 205 1.90 16.07 12.38
CA VAL A 205 2.61 16.37 13.64
C VAL A 205 1.81 15.91 14.85
N ALA A 206 2.49 15.66 15.97
CA ALA A 206 1.81 15.49 17.25
C ALA A 206 1.21 16.82 17.74
N ASP A 207 0.18 16.73 18.58
CA ASP A 207 -0.28 17.91 19.32
C ASP A 207 0.76 18.42 20.33
N THR A 208 0.63 19.68 20.75
CA THR A 208 1.57 20.29 21.70
C THR A 208 1.56 19.52 23.03
N GLY A 209 2.75 19.12 23.51
CA GLY A 209 2.90 18.30 24.71
C GLY A 209 2.77 16.78 24.47
N ASN A 210 2.57 16.37 23.22
CA ASN A 210 2.50 14.98 22.79
C ASN A 210 3.67 14.62 21.85
N LYS A 211 3.84 13.31 21.63
CA LYS A 211 4.67 12.71 20.59
C LYS A 211 3.83 11.74 19.77
N LEU A 212 4.23 11.50 18.53
CA LEU A 212 3.76 10.37 17.76
C LEU A 212 4.59 9.13 18.12
N VAL A 213 3.90 8.02 18.28
CA VAL A 213 4.50 6.69 18.46
C VAL A 213 4.07 5.86 17.26
N ILE A 214 5.04 5.52 16.42
CA ILE A 214 4.82 4.91 15.11
C ILE A 214 5.44 3.54 15.15
N ALA A 215 4.70 2.53 14.73
CA ALA A 215 5.21 1.18 14.63
C ALA A 215 4.80 0.51 13.32
N ASP A 216 5.70 -0.23 12.69
CA ASP A 216 5.41 -1.06 11.53
C ASP A 216 6.00 -2.46 11.66
N TYR A 217 5.30 -3.43 11.06
CA TYR A 217 5.82 -4.79 11.04
C TYR A 217 6.97 -4.92 10.03
N SER A 218 8.13 -5.37 10.49
CA SER A 218 9.29 -5.55 9.63
C SER A 218 9.07 -6.72 8.66
N GLN A 219 8.80 -6.40 7.38
CA GLN A 219 8.60 -7.34 6.27
C GLN A 219 7.50 -8.39 6.52
N VAL A 220 6.36 -7.97 7.09
CA VAL A 220 5.27 -8.88 7.50
C VAL A 220 4.80 -9.83 6.40
N GLU A 221 4.71 -9.36 5.15
CA GLU A 221 4.23 -10.19 4.04
C GLU A 221 5.21 -11.31 3.68
N LEU A 222 6.52 -11.06 3.78
CA LEU A 222 7.53 -12.11 3.58
C LEU A 222 7.49 -13.12 4.72
N ARG A 223 7.27 -12.65 5.96
CA ARG A 223 7.10 -13.55 7.13
C ARG A 223 5.84 -14.41 7.00
N ILE A 224 4.74 -13.84 6.51
CA ILE A 224 3.51 -14.59 6.21
C ILE A 224 3.76 -15.61 5.08
N LEU A 225 4.50 -15.24 4.04
CA LEU A 225 4.89 -16.17 2.98
C LEU A 225 5.72 -17.33 3.53
N ALA A 226 6.65 -17.06 4.46
CA ALA A 226 7.42 -18.08 5.16
C ALA A 226 6.52 -19.03 5.97
N GLU A 227 5.56 -18.49 6.72
CA GLU A 227 4.60 -19.27 7.52
C GLU A 227 3.71 -20.17 6.64
N LEU A 228 3.19 -19.61 5.54
CA LEU A 228 2.30 -20.31 4.60
C LEU A 228 3.05 -21.39 3.81
N SER A 229 4.24 -21.07 3.30
CA SER A 229 5.05 -22.00 2.51
C SER A 229 5.73 -23.08 3.35
N LYS A 230 5.98 -22.79 4.64
CA LYS A 230 6.74 -23.64 5.56
C LYS A 230 8.15 -23.97 5.02
N ASP A 231 8.71 -23.07 4.23
CA ASP A 231 10.05 -23.25 3.66
C ASP A 231 11.11 -23.16 4.76
N VAL A 232 11.84 -24.25 4.98
CA VAL A 232 12.78 -24.38 6.10
C VAL A 232 13.95 -23.39 5.98
N GLN A 233 14.48 -23.18 4.77
CA GLN A 233 15.60 -22.25 4.58
C GLN A 233 15.15 -20.81 4.77
N PHE A 234 13.97 -20.47 4.27
CA PHE A 234 13.42 -19.14 4.40
C PHE A 234 13.04 -18.80 5.86
N ILE A 235 12.48 -19.76 6.60
CA ILE A 235 12.21 -19.59 8.04
C ILE A 235 13.53 -19.40 8.81
N ARG A 236 14.54 -20.24 8.55
CA ARG A 236 15.85 -20.11 9.19
C ARG A 236 16.51 -18.75 8.96
N ALA A 237 16.37 -18.20 7.75
CA ALA A 237 16.89 -16.86 7.44
C ALA A 237 16.22 -15.75 8.28
N PHE A 238 14.97 -15.93 8.71
CA PHE A 238 14.33 -15.02 9.67
C PHE A 238 14.72 -15.30 11.12
N GLU A 239 14.97 -16.56 11.49
CA GLU A 239 15.39 -16.98 12.83
C GLU A 239 16.82 -16.56 13.17
N SER A 240 17.73 -16.57 12.18
CA SER A 240 19.14 -16.18 12.38
C SER A 240 19.33 -14.69 12.63
N GLY A 241 18.31 -13.86 12.36
CA GLY A 241 18.42 -12.40 12.39
C GLY A 241 19.34 -11.84 11.30
N GLU A 242 19.82 -12.68 10.38
CA GLU A 242 20.62 -12.26 9.24
C GLU A 242 19.75 -11.45 8.27
N ASP A 243 20.37 -10.52 7.56
CA ASP A 243 19.66 -9.75 6.53
C ASP A 243 19.22 -10.69 5.40
N LEU A 244 17.93 -11.04 5.38
CA LEU A 244 17.32 -11.92 4.40
C LEU A 244 17.68 -11.51 2.96
N HIS A 245 17.78 -10.21 2.68
CA HIS A 245 18.12 -9.74 1.34
C HIS A 245 19.59 -9.99 1.02
N LYS A 246 20.50 -9.88 2.00
CA LYS A 246 21.90 -10.26 1.81
C LYS A 246 22.07 -11.76 1.66
N ALA A 247 21.40 -12.58 2.48
CA ALA A 247 21.45 -14.03 2.38
C ALA A 247 20.92 -14.51 1.01
N THR A 248 19.80 -13.94 0.57
CA THR A 248 19.26 -14.19 -0.78
C THR A 248 20.23 -13.71 -1.87
N ALA A 249 20.79 -12.50 -1.76
CA ALA A 249 21.75 -11.99 -2.73
C ALA A 249 23.02 -12.87 -2.83
N SER A 250 23.60 -13.25 -1.70
CA SER A 250 24.76 -14.15 -1.62
C SER A 250 24.50 -15.45 -2.37
N SER A 251 23.34 -16.08 -2.11
CA SER A 251 22.92 -17.31 -2.78
C SER A 251 22.65 -17.13 -4.28
N MET A 252 22.11 -15.97 -4.69
CA MET A 252 21.74 -15.68 -6.07
C MET A 252 22.92 -15.30 -6.96
N PHE A 253 23.85 -14.51 -6.43
CA PHE A 253 25.03 -14.04 -7.16
C PHE A 253 26.26 -14.94 -6.95
N GLY A 254 26.17 -15.94 -6.06
CA GLY A 254 27.27 -16.86 -5.79
C GLY A 254 28.46 -16.20 -5.09
N VAL A 255 28.22 -15.13 -4.32
CA VAL A 255 29.25 -14.38 -3.59
C VAL A 255 29.10 -14.59 -2.08
N PRO A 256 30.19 -14.57 -1.29
CA PRO A 256 30.09 -14.56 0.18
C PRO A 256 29.20 -13.42 0.70
N ILE A 257 28.52 -13.62 1.85
CA ILE A 257 27.59 -12.63 2.40
C ILE A 257 28.24 -11.26 2.67
N ASP A 258 29.53 -11.26 3.00
CA ASP A 258 30.32 -10.06 3.27
C ASP A 258 30.71 -9.31 1.99
N GLU A 259 30.65 -9.97 0.83
CA GLU A 259 30.91 -9.37 -0.48
C GLU A 259 29.62 -8.89 -1.16
N VAL A 260 28.45 -9.07 -0.52
CA VAL A 260 27.18 -8.60 -1.04
C VAL A 260 27.15 -7.07 -1.06
N THR A 261 27.17 -6.51 -2.26
CA THR A 261 27.05 -5.07 -2.48
C THR A 261 25.65 -4.55 -2.17
N LYS A 262 25.53 -3.23 -1.95
CA LYS A 262 24.24 -2.55 -1.76
C LYS A 262 23.31 -2.74 -2.97
N GLU A 263 23.87 -2.77 -4.17
CA GLU A 263 23.14 -3.02 -5.42
C GLU A 263 22.53 -4.43 -5.42
N MET A 264 23.35 -5.46 -5.16
CA MET A 264 22.90 -6.86 -5.08
C MET A 264 21.81 -7.06 -4.02
N ARG A 265 21.96 -6.43 -2.85
CA ARG A 265 20.94 -6.43 -1.79
C ARG A 265 19.63 -5.79 -2.27
N THR A 266 19.70 -4.69 -3.02
CA THR A 266 18.53 -3.98 -3.56
C THR A 266 17.81 -4.81 -4.62
N GLN A 267 18.57 -5.52 -5.47
CA GLN A 267 18.02 -6.45 -6.45
C GLN A 267 17.34 -7.64 -5.75
N ALA A 268 17.98 -8.26 -4.77
CA ALA A 268 17.38 -9.35 -3.98
C ALA A 268 16.12 -8.90 -3.23
N LYS A 269 16.09 -7.67 -2.69
CA LYS A 269 14.88 -7.06 -2.12
C LYS A 269 13.77 -6.97 -3.16
N SER A 270 14.06 -6.43 -4.34
CA SER A 270 13.09 -6.32 -5.43
C SER A 270 12.53 -7.68 -5.85
N ILE A 271 13.35 -8.72 -5.82
CA ILE A 271 12.96 -10.10 -6.13
C ILE A 271 12.06 -10.68 -5.04
N ASN A 272 12.44 -10.57 -3.76
CA ASN A 272 11.61 -11.06 -2.64
C ASN A 272 10.21 -10.44 -2.68
N PHE A 273 10.11 -9.12 -2.85
CA PHE A 273 8.82 -8.43 -2.96
C PHE A 273 8.10 -8.81 -4.27
N GLY A 274 8.79 -8.79 -5.40
CA GLY A 274 8.19 -9.12 -6.70
C GLY A 274 7.58 -10.52 -6.74
N LEU A 275 8.27 -11.51 -6.18
CA LEU A 275 7.83 -12.90 -6.15
C LEU A 275 6.71 -13.15 -5.13
N ALA A 276 6.73 -12.49 -3.98
CA ALA A 276 5.61 -12.51 -3.03
C ALA A 276 4.31 -11.99 -3.66
N TYR A 277 4.40 -11.10 -4.64
CA TYR A 277 3.26 -10.58 -5.40
C TYR A 277 2.99 -11.28 -6.74
N GLY A 278 3.64 -12.42 -7.00
CA GLY A 278 3.43 -13.17 -8.24
C GLY A 278 3.82 -12.41 -9.51
N ARG A 279 4.74 -11.45 -9.42
CA ARG A 279 5.27 -10.73 -10.59
C ARG A 279 6.13 -11.68 -11.42
N GLY A 280 5.92 -11.65 -12.74
CA GLY A 280 6.73 -12.42 -13.69
C GLY A 280 8.06 -11.77 -14.02
N ALA A 281 8.94 -12.53 -14.67
CA ALA A 281 10.30 -12.11 -15.03
C ALA A 281 10.37 -10.77 -15.80
N GLY A 282 9.40 -10.46 -16.66
CA GLY A 282 9.39 -9.19 -17.41
C GLY A 282 9.13 -7.96 -16.55
N SER A 283 8.33 -8.07 -15.47
CA SER A 283 8.17 -6.95 -14.54
C SER A 283 9.39 -6.81 -13.64
N LEU A 284 10.02 -7.94 -13.30
CA LEU A 284 11.23 -7.94 -12.49
C LEU A 284 12.41 -7.33 -13.26
N SER A 285 12.58 -7.68 -14.53
CA SER A 285 13.69 -7.20 -15.36
C SER A 285 13.73 -5.67 -15.47
N LEU A 286 12.55 -5.04 -15.60
CA LEU A 286 12.41 -3.58 -15.57
C LEU A 286 12.77 -2.99 -14.21
N GLN A 287 12.42 -3.67 -13.12
CA GLN A 287 12.64 -3.16 -11.76
C GLN A 287 14.11 -3.23 -11.33
N ILE A 288 14.85 -4.26 -11.77
CA ILE A 288 16.26 -4.45 -11.43
C ILE A 288 17.22 -4.09 -12.57
N ASN A 289 16.69 -3.47 -13.63
CA ASN A 289 17.42 -3.00 -14.81
C ASN A 289 18.34 -4.07 -15.45
N THR A 290 17.77 -5.23 -15.76
CA THR A 290 18.47 -6.40 -16.33
C THR A 290 17.69 -6.98 -17.51
N SER A 291 18.26 -7.93 -18.25
CA SER A 291 17.52 -8.63 -19.32
C SER A 291 16.41 -9.54 -18.78
N ILE A 292 15.41 -9.86 -19.60
CA ILE A 292 14.34 -10.80 -19.21
C ILE A 292 14.93 -12.18 -18.92
N GLU A 293 15.95 -12.59 -19.67
CA GLU A 293 16.68 -13.85 -19.53
C GLU A 293 17.41 -13.93 -18.19
N GLU A 294 18.17 -12.90 -17.81
CA GLU A 294 18.83 -12.81 -16.50
C GLU A 294 17.81 -12.81 -15.36
N ALA A 295 16.71 -12.04 -15.49
CA ALA A 295 15.64 -12.05 -14.49
C ALA A 295 15.01 -13.45 -14.31
N LYS A 296 14.82 -14.23 -15.38
CA LYS A 296 14.36 -15.63 -15.30
C LYS A 296 15.36 -16.51 -14.56
N GLN A 297 16.67 -16.36 -14.85
CA GLN A 297 17.72 -17.13 -14.18
C GLN A 297 17.76 -16.84 -12.68
N LEU A 298 17.71 -15.56 -12.30
CA LEU A 298 17.66 -15.12 -10.90
C LEU A 298 16.44 -15.69 -10.17
N ILE A 299 15.26 -15.67 -10.79
CA ILE A 299 14.04 -16.30 -10.24
C ILE A 299 14.22 -17.81 -10.07
N ASN A 300 14.85 -18.49 -11.03
CA ASN A 300 15.09 -19.92 -10.94
C ASN A 300 16.04 -20.27 -9.79
N ILE A 301 17.14 -19.54 -9.63
CA ILE A 301 18.07 -19.72 -8.52
C ILE A 301 17.36 -19.48 -7.18
N TYR A 302 16.58 -18.40 -7.07
CA TYR A 302 15.76 -18.12 -5.89
C TYR A 302 14.87 -19.30 -5.50
N PHE A 303 14.17 -19.90 -6.47
CA PHE A 303 13.29 -21.05 -6.22
C PHE A 303 14.01 -22.38 -6.04
N GLN A 304 15.28 -22.49 -6.42
CA GLN A 304 16.12 -23.64 -6.06
C GLN A 304 16.50 -23.58 -4.58
N VAL A 305 16.84 -22.39 -4.08
CA VAL A 305 17.14 -22.15 -2.65
C VAL A 305 15.87 -22.31 -1.82
N TYR A 306 14.78 -21.63 -2.20
CA TYR A 306 13.51 -21.61 -1.47
C TYR A 306 12.42 -22.42 -2.18
N SER A 307 12.64 -23.74 -2.26
CA SER A 307 11.76 -24.67 -2.98
C SER A 307 10.34 -24.78 -2.38
N GLY A 308 10.20 -24.62 -1.06
CA GLY A 308 8.91 -24.60 -0.37
C GLY A 308 8.05 -23.42 -0.80
N ILE A 309 8.66 -22.25 -1.00
CA ILE A 309 7.98 -21.07 -1.54
C ILE A 309 7.46 -21.35 -2.95
N LYS A 310 8.31 -21.89 -3.84
CA LYS A 310 7.93 -22.24 -5.22
C LYS A 310 6.69 -23.13 -5.23
N ASN A 311 6.74 -24.21 -4.44
CA ASN A 311 5.69 -25.22 -4.37
C ASN A 311 4.39 -24.66 -3.77
N TRP A 312 4.49 -23.76 -2.79
CA TRP A 312 3.33 -23.11 -2.22
C TRP A 312 2.68 -22.12 -3.19
N LEU A 313 3.46 -21.22 -3.82
CA LEU A 313 2.93 -20.25 -4.78
C LEU A 313 2.26 -20.93 -5.98
N TYR A 314 2.87 -22.00 -6.49
CA TYR A 314 2.27 -22.78 -7.58
C TYR A 314 0.91 -23.35 -7.15
N ARG A 315 0.84 -24.02 -6.00
CA ARG A 315 -0.42 -24.59 -5.49
C ARG A 315 -1.46 -23.51 -5.21
N ALA A 316 -1.10 -22.42 -4.56
CA ALA A 316 -2.04 -21.33 -4.23
C ALA A 316 -2.70 -20.73 -5.48
N GLY A 317 -1.94 -20.52 -6.56
CA GLY A 317 -2.50 -20.06 -7.83
C GLY A 317 -3.44 -21.09 -8.49
N GLN A 318 -3.03 -22.36 -8.53
CA GLN A 318 -3.85 -23.43 -9.10
C GLN A 318 -5.12 -23.71 -8.30
N ASP A 319 -5.03 -23.70 -6.97
CA ASP A 319 -6.17 -23.89 -6.07
C ASP A 319 -7.18 -22.75 -6.22
N ALA A 320 -6.72 -21.50 -6.41
CA ALA A 320 -7.61 -20.37 -6.66
C ALA A 320 -8.37 -20.49 -7.99
N ILE A 321 -7.72 -20.95 -9.06
CA ILE A 321 -8.35 -21.19 -10.36
C ILE A 321 -9.34 -22.36 -10.28
N LYS A 322 -8.92 -23.46 -9.64
CA LYS A 322 -9.70 -24.69 -9.54
C LYS A 322 -10.94 -24.50 -8.67
N ASN A 323 -10.76 -23.94 -7.49
CA ASN A 323 -11.80 -23.82 -6.47
C ASN A 323 -12.58 -22.52 -6.57
N GLU A 324 -12.13 -21.56 -7.40
CA GLU A 324 -12.74 -20.23 -7.55
C GLU A 324 -12.77 -19.43 -6.24
N TYR A 325 -11.86 -19.75 -5.30
CA TYR A 325 -11.65 -18.95 -4.11
C TYR A 325 -10.24 -19.13 -3.52
N SER A 326 -9.84 -18.20 -2.67
CA SER A 326 -8.66 -18.32 -1.79
C SER A 326 -9.02 -17.95 -0.36
N ARG A 327 -8.18 -18.38 0.60
CA ARG A 327 -8.37 -18.11 2.03
C ARG A 327 -7.11 -17.61 2.73
N THR A 328 -7.26 -16.74 3.71
CA THR A 328 -6.17 -16.27 4.60
C THR A 328 -5.98 -17.21 5.79
N LEU A 329 -4.97 -16.98 6.64
CA LEU A 329 -4.79 -17.73 7.89
C LEU A 329 -5.94 -17.54 8.90
N SER A 330 -6.70 -16.44 8.81
CA SER A 330 -7.91 -16.23 9.61
C SER A 330 -9.13 -16.94 9.05
N ASN A 331 -8.98 -17.56 7.87
CA ASN A 331 -10.03 -18.16 7.05
C ASN A 331 -10.91 -17.17 6.27
N ARG A 332 -10.50 -15.90 6.15
CA ARG A 332 -11.16 -14.89 5.29
C ARG A 332 -11.23 -15.42 3.86
N LEU A 333 -12.43 -15.37 3.28
CA LEU A 333 -12.74 -15.94 1.97
C LEU A 333 -12.78 -14.86 0.91
N ARG A 334 -12.01 -15.04 -0.16
CA ARG A 334 -12.14 -14.28 -1.41
C ARG A 334 -12.65 -15.21 -2.50
N LYS A 335 -13.84 -14.94 -3.04
CA LYS A 335 -14.41 -15.67 -4.18
C LYS A 335 -13.98 -15.00 -5.49
N TYR A 336 -13.78 -15.78 -6.53
CA TYR A 336 -13.38 -15.33 -7.85
C TYR A 336 -14.47 -15.69 -8.86
N SER A 337 -14.76 -14.78 -9.79
CA SER A 337 -15.64 -15.02 -10.93
C SER A 337 -14.88 -14.65 -12.19
N PHE A 338 -14.71 -15.61 -13.10
CA PHE A 338 -13.92 -15.46 -14.31
C PHE A 338 -14.26 -16.55 -15.33
N ASP A 339 -13.97 -16.27 -16.60
CA ASP A 339 -14.08 -17.25 -17.68
C ASP A 339 -12.78 -18.06 -17.80
N LYS A 340 -12.88 -19.36 -17.53
CA LYS A 340 -11.75 -20.30 -17.61
C LYS A 340 -11.20 -20.47 -19.04
N SER A 341 -11.96 -20.11 -20.07
CA SER A 341 -11.50 -20.12 -21.46
C SER A 341 -10.61 -18.92 -21.81
N ILE A 342 -10.71 -17.83 -21.03
CA ILE A 342 -9.96 -16.59 -21.28
C ILE A 342 -8.62 -16.64 -20.54
N ARG A 343 -7.53 -16.83 -21.30
CA ARG A 343 -6.18 -16.98 -20.74
C ARG A 343 -5.72 -15.80 -19.86
N SER A 344 -6.10 -14.57 -20.21
CA SER A 344 -5.76 -13.36 -19.44
C SER A 344 -6.47 -13.30 -18.09
N GLU A 345 -7.71 -13.79 -18.01
CA GLU A 345 -8.47 -13.88 -16.76
C GLU A 345 -7.90 -14.96 -15.85
N VAL A 346 -7.63 -16.16 -16.38
CA VAL A 346 -6.95 -17.24 -15.65
C VAL A 346 -5.61 -16.76 -15.07
N ALA A 347 -4.80 -16.06 -15.87
CA ALA A 347 -3.53 -15.49 -15.40
C ALA A 347 -3.71 -14.40 -14.33
N THR A 348 -4.86 -13.72 -14.30
CA THR A 348 -5.18 -12.75 -13.25
C THR A 348 -5.56 -13.46 -11.97
N ILE A 349 -6.38 -14.52 -12.03
CA ILE A 349 -6.74 -15.32 -10.85
C ILE A 349 -5.53 -16.07 -10.28
N ASP A 350 -4.63 -16.59 -11.11
CA ASP A 350 -3.37 -17.20 -10.65
C ASP A 350 -2.56 -16.22 -9.78
N ARG A 351 -2.42 -14.96 -10.23
CA ARG A 351 -1.72 -13.90 -9.47
C ARG A 351 -2.49 -13.52 -8.20
N GLN A 352 -3.80 -13.35 -8.29
CA GLN A 352 -4.62 -13.01 -7.13
C GLN A 352 -4.64 -14.13 -6.08
N GLY A 353 -4.65 -15.40 -6.51
CA GLY A 353 -4.64 -16.58 -5.64
C GLY A 353 -3.35 -16.71 -4.84
N LYS A 354 -2.21 -16.32 -5.43
CA LYS A 354 -0.91 -16.23 -4.74
C LYS A 354 -0.89 -15.10 -3.69
N ASN A 355 -1.42 -13.94 -4.05
CA ASN A 355 -1.26 -12.72 -3.26
C ASN A 355 -2.30 -12.57 -2.15
N SER A 356 -3.55 -12.98 -2.41
CA SER A 356 -4.68 -12.75 -1.50
C SER A 356 -4.50 -13.40 -0.13
N PRO A 357 -4.00 -14.66 -0.02
CA PRO A 357 -3.69 -15.26 1.29
C PRO A 357 -2.65 -14.46 2.08
N ILE A 358 -1.64 -13.89 1.41
CA ILE A 358 -0.56 -13.14 2.05
C ILE A 358 -1.08 -11.77 2.53
N GLN A 359 -1.59 -10.96 1.60
CA GLN A 359 -2.06 -9.60 1.89
C GLN A 359 -3.25 -9.60 2.85
N GLY A 360 -4.17 -10.55 2.70
CA GLY A 360 -5.33 -10.64 3.58
C GLY A 360 -4.95 -11.11 4.98
N THR A 361 -3.99 -12.02 5.12
CA THR A 361 -3.45 -12.37 6.45
C THR A 361 -2.77 -11.17 7.11
N SER A 362 -2.02 -10.36 6.34
CA SER A 362 -1.43 -9.11 6.83
C SER A 362 -2.52 -8.14 7.33
N ALA A 363 -3.60 -7.96 6.56
CA ALA A 363 -4.73 -7.15 6.98
C ALA A 363 -5.42 -7.68 8.25
N ASP A 364 -5.57 -9.00 8.37
CA ASP A 364 -6.14 -9.65 9.54
C ASP A 364 -5.28 -9.43 10.79
N ILE A 365 -3.95 -9.49 10.65
CA ILE A 365 -2.98 -9.20 11.70
C ILE A 365 -3.06 -7.73 12.13
N THR A 366 -3.10 -6.78 11.19
CA THR A 366 -3.26 -5.35 11.53
C THR A 366 -4.56 -5.11 12.30
N LYS A 367 -5.69 -5.65 11.83
CA LYS A 367 -6.99 -5.52 12.53
C LYS A 367 -6.93 -6.10 13.93
N GLN A 368 -6.27 -7.25 14.10
CA GLN A 368 -6.07 -7.86 15.41
C GLN A 368 -5.20 -6.99 16.33
N ALA A 369 -4.17 -6.33 15.79
CA ALA A 369 -3.35 -5.39 16.54
C ALA A 369 -4.15 -4.17 16.99
N LEU A 370 -4.95 -3.58 16.09
CA LEU A 370 -5.82 -2.44 16.43
C LEU A 370 -6.78 -2.77 17.58
N ILE A 371 -7.35 -3.99 17.60
CA ILE A 371 -8.21 -4.46 18.71
C ILE A 371 -7.44 -4.54 20.02
N LEU A 372 -6.22 -5.09 20.01
CA LEU A 372 -5.41 -5.24 21.23
C LEU A 372 -5.00 -3.86 21.74
N ILE A 373 -4.48 -3.00 20.87
CA ILE A 373 -4.04 -1.65 21.20
C ILE A 373 -5.20 -0.82 21.79
N SER A 374 -6.37 -0.82 21.13
CA SER A 374 -7.57 -0.11 21.62
C SER A 374 -7.96 -0.55 23.04
N LYS A 375 -7.80 -1.84 23.36
CA LYS A 375 -8.03 -2.35 24.73
C LYS A 375 -6.93 -1.91 25.70
N SER A 376 -5.66 -1.97 25.29
CA SER A 376 -4.50 -1.66 26.14
C SER A 376 -4.39 -0.17 26.49
N ILE A 377 -4.76 0.71 25.57
CA ILE A 377 -4.71 2.18 25.80
C ILE A 377 -5.98 2.72 26.45
N LYS A 378 -7.02 1.89 26.64
CA LYS A 378 -8.29 2.32 27.22
C LYS A 378 -8.09 2.87 28.64
N GLY A 379 -8.59 4.09 28.88
CA GLY A 379 -8.45 4.78 30.16
C GLY A 379 -7.10 5.48 30.35
N THR A 380 -6.25 5.48 29.33
CA THR A 380 -5.00 6.26 29.29
C THR A 380 -5.19 7.50 28.41
N PRO A 381 -4.29 8.51 28.48
CA PRO A 381 -4.35 9.66 27.57
C PRO A 381 -3.82 9.38 26.16
N VAL A 382 -3.40 8.14 25.86
CA VAL A 382 -2.86 7.76 24.56
C VAL A 382 -3.99 7.53 23.56
N LYS A 383 -3.80 8.01 22.33
CA LYS A 383 -4.80 7.97 21.26
C LYS A 383 -4.30 7.18 20.08
N LEU A 384 -5.09 6.25 19.58
CA LEU A 384 -4.92 5.68 18.25
C LEU A 384 -5.40 6.71 17.21
N ILE A 385 -4.53 7.13 16.28
CA ILE A 385 -4.83 8.24 15.35
C ILE A 385 -4.79 7.87 13.87
N ASN A 386 -4.04 6.84 13.47
CA ASN A 386 -3.94 6.44 12.07
C ASN A 386 -3.44 5.00 11.91
N THR A 387 -3.71 4.42 10.74
CA THR A 387 -3.08 3.19 10.25
C THR A 387 -2.87 3.23 8.74
N VAL A 388 -1.66 2.88 8.31
CA VAL A 388 -1.30 2.76 6.89
C VAL A 388 -0.79 1.36 6.62
N HIS A 389 -1.69 0.52 6.12
CA HIS A 389 -1.46 -0.91 5.88
C HIS A 389 -1.07 -1.68 7.16
N ASP A 390 0.21 -1.89 7.40
CA ASP A 390 0.81 -2.59 8.54
C ASP A 390 1.51 -1.65 9.53
N GLU A 391 1.47 -0.34 9.25
CA GLU A 391 1.92 0.73 10.12
C GLU A 391 0.77 1.26 10.99
N ILE A 392 1.01 1.45 12.27
CA ILE A 392 0.05 1.98 13.26
C ILE A 392 0.68 3.19 13.94
N ILE A 393 -0.13 4.25 14.13
CA ILE A 393 0.32 5.51 14.69
C ILE A 393 -0.55 5.87 15.88
N LEU A 394 0.11 6.05 17.02
CA LEU A 394 -0.48 6.60 18.24
C LEU A 394 0.01 8.03 18.47
N GLU A 395 -0.77 8.80 19.20
CA GLU A 395 -0.38 10.08 19.79
C GLU A 395 -0.43 9.94 21.31
N ALA A 396 0.67 10.25 22.00
CA ALA A 396 0.82 10.07 23.43
C ALA A 396 1.43 11.31 24.09
N PRO A 397 1.03 11.67 25.32
CA PRO A 397 1.76 12.67 26.11
C PRO A 397 3.24 12.32 26.27
N LEU A 398 4.09 13.35 26.41
CA LEU A 398 5.55 13.18 26.55
C LEU A 398 5.95 12.18 27.63
N ASP A 399 5.28 12.19 28.79
CA ASP A 399 5.55 11.29 29.92
C ASP A 399 5.03 9.86 29.71
N LYS A 400 4.23 9.62 28.65
CA LYS A 400 3.65 8.31 28.30
C LYS A 400 4.17 7.75 26.98
N ALA A 401 4.96 8.50 26.22
CA ALA A 401 5.42 8.08 24.89
C ALA A 401 6.22 6.76 24.93
N GLU A 402 7.14 6.59 25.87
CA GLU A 402 7.93 5.36 26.05
C GLU A 402 7.05 4.15 26.44
N TRP A 403 6.09 4.36 27.33
CA TRP A 403 5.12 3.32 27.69
C TRP A 403 4.27 2.92 26.47
N ALA A 404 3.78 3.90 25.72
CA ALA A 404 2.97 3.68 24.54
C ALA A 404 3.76 2.94 23.45
N ALA A 405 5.05 3.24 23.27
CA ALA A 405 5.93 2.54 22.33
C ALA A 405 6.07 1.06 22.68
N LYS A 406 6.38 0.76 23.95
CA LYS A 406 6.47 -0.63 24.43
C LYS A 406 5.14 -1.36 24.29
N GLN A 407 4.04 -0.73 24.68
CA GLN A 407 2.71 -1.35 24.60
C GLN A 407 2.29 -1.63 23.16
N LEU A 408 2.56 -0.69 22.24
CA LEU A 408 2.30 -0.84 20.81
C LEU A 408 3.08 -2.01 20.21
N GLU A 409 4.37 -2.12 20.54
CA GLU A 409 5.23 -3.23 20.12
C GLU A 409 4.67 -4.58 20.60
N GLU A 410 4.37 -4.68 21.90
CA GLU A 410 3.85 -5.91 22.51
C GLU A 410 2.51 -6.33 21.90
N ASP A 411 1.58 -5.40 21.70
CA ASP A 411 0.27 -5.69 21.12
C ASP A 411 0.36 -6.12 19.65
N MET A 412 1.24 -5.49 18.86
CA MET A 412 1.50 -5.91 17.48
C MET A 412 2.12 -7.31 17.43
N ILE A 413 3.14 -7.59 18.24
CA ILE A 413 3.75 -8.93 18.31
C ILE A 413 2.70 -9.98 18.72
N ASN A 414 1.87 -9.68 19.72
CA ASN A 414 0.83 -10.58 20.21
C ASN A 414 -0.26 -10.83 19.16
N ALA A 415 -0.66 -9.80 18.42
CA ALA A 415 -1.59 -9.94 17.31
C ALA A 415 -1.06 -10.87 16.22
N ALA A 416 0.19 -10.70 15.82
CA ALA A 416 0.81 -11.54 14.80
C ALA A 416 0.97 -13.00 15.27
N LYS A 417 1.32 -13.24 16.54
CA LYS A 417 1.44 -14.59 17.15
C LYS A 417 0.15 -15.40 17.12
N ILE A 418 -1.01 -14.76 16.97
CA ILE A 418 -2.30 -15.46 16.82
C ILE A 418 -2.38 -16.21 15.48
N TYR A 419 -1.64 -15.76 14.46
CA TYR A 419 -1.67 -16.29 13.09
C TYR A 419 -0.37 -16.98 12.70
N MET A 420 0.78 -16.43 13.09
CA MET A 420 2.10 -16.95 12.76
C MET A 420 2.70 -17.66 13.99
N LYS A 421 3.16 -18.90 13.80
CA LYS A 421 3.67 -19.74 14.90
C LYS A 421 5.13 -20.09 14.77
N LYS A 422 5.67 -20.08 13.55
CA LYS A 422 7.05 -20.54 13.28
C LYS A 422 8.00 -19.39 13.02
N VAL A 423 7.51 -18.33 12.39
CA VAL A 423 8.35 -17.22 11.96
C VAL A 423 8.42 -16.16 13.06
N PRO A 424 9.61 -15.70 13.47
CA PRO A 424 9.72 -14.61 14.44
C PRO A 424 9.07 -13.34 13.89
N ILE A 425 8.46 -12.55 14.76
CA ILE A 425 7.83 -11.27 14.42
C ILE A 425 8.73 -10.17 14.94
N VAL A 426 8.97 -9.17 14.09
CA VAL A 426 9.75 -7.97 14.43
C VAL A 426 8.88 -6.76 14.12
N VAL A 427 8.85 -5.82 15.06
CA VAL A 427 8.12 -4.55 14.95
C VAL A 427 9.14 -3.45 15.18
N ASP A 428 9.25 -2.53 14.24
CA ASP A 428 10.13 -1.37 14.34
C ASP A 428 9.31 -0.22 14.94
N VAL A 429 9.77 0.38 16.05
CA VAL A 429 9.03 1.43 16.78
C VAL A 429 9.84 2.71 16.87
N HIS A 430 9.19 3.84 16.62
CA HIS A 430 9.77 5.17 16.64
C HIS A 430 8.90 6.17 17.40
N ILE A 431 9.53 6.97 18.25
CA ILE A 431 8.92 8.12 18.92
C ILE A 431 9.41 9.39 18.20
N ALA A 432 8.49 10.22 17.72
CA ALA A 432 8.83 11.39 16.92
C ALA A 432 7.85 12.55 17.13
N ASP A 433 8.27 13.76 16.76
CA ASP A 433 7.40 14.95 16.73
C ASP A 433 6.44 14.97 15.54
N TYR A 434 6.77 14.20 14.51
CA TYR A 434 6.04 14.11 13.26
C TYR A 434 6.01 12.67 12.75
N TRP A 435 5.17 12.41 11.75
CA TRP A 435 5.05 11.10 11.16
C TRP A 435 6.34 10.77 10.41
N LYS A 436 7.18 9.95 11.03
CA LYS A 436 8.47 9.52 10.51
C LYS A 436 8.40 8.08 10.02
N LYS A 437 9.16 7.77 8.97
CA LYS A 437 9.53 6.41 8.60
C LYS A 437 11.00 6.36 8.26
#